data_AF-A0A4V2S040-F1
#
_entry.id   AF-A0A4V2S040-F1
#
_cell.length_a   1.000
_cell.length_b   1.000
_cell.length_c   1.000
_cell.angle_alpha   90.00
_cell.angle_beta   90.00
_cell.angle_gamma   90.00
#
_symmetry.space_group_name_H-M   'P 1'
#
loop_
_entity.id
_entity.type
_entity.pdbx_description
1 polymer ?
#
loop_
_entity_poly.entity_id
_entity_poly.type
_entity_poly.pdbx_seq_one_letter_code
_entity_poly.pdbx_strand_id
1 'polypeptide(L)'
;MPIIAPPTFTGVASTPYWHALKAGYSTHRPITAEDEAAIPYLGVAGRISNLRFHLVDKPLIRGTESRTEGWADRELTALRQAADELL
;
A
#
# COMPACT_ATOMS: atom_id res chain seq x y z
N MET A 1 15.47 -12.24 -1.42
CA MET A 1 14.48 -12.05 -0.33
C MET A 1 13.34 -11.22 -0.88
N PRO A 2 12.06 -11.58 -0.69
CA PRO A 2 10.97 -10.68 -1.03
C PRO A 2 11.09 -9.46 -0.12
N ILE A 3 11.09 -8.27 -0.71
CA ILE A 3 11.08 -7.05 0.07
C ILE A 3 9.65 -6.89 0.61
N ILE A 4 9.50 -7.17 1.91
CA ILE A 4 8.22 -7.07 2.61
C ILE A 4 8.11 -5.60 3.06
N ALA A 5 7.24 -4.84 2.41
CA ALA A 5 6.84 -3.54 2.93
C ALA A 5 6.25 -3.75 4.34
N PRO A 6 6.48 -2.84 5.30
CA PRO A 6 5.86 -2.93 6.62
C PRO A 6 4.33 -3.05 6.46
N PRO A 7 3.65 -3.81 7.33
CA PRO A 7 2.21 -4.03 7.21
C PRO A 7 1.47 -2.70 7.38
N THR A 8 1.00 -2.14 6.26
CA THR A 8 0.10 -0.99 6.26
C THR A 8 -1.32 -1.46 6.54
N PHE A 9 -2.18 -0.56 7.03
CA PHE A 9 -3.61 -0.84 7.21
C PHE A 9 -4.24 -1.45 5.94
N THR A 10 -3.96 -0.84 4.78
CA THR A 10 -4.43 -1.30 3.47
C THR A 10 -3.79 -2.63 3.04
N GLY A 11 -2.54 -2.88 3.42
CA GLY A 11 -1.86 -4.15 3.15
C GLY A 11 -2.47 -5.30 3.95
N VAL A 12 -2.74 -5.11 5.24
CA VAL A 12 -3.36 -6.14 6.08
C VAL A 12 -4.79 -6.43 5.64
N ALA A 13 -5.53 -5.43 5.14
CA ALA A 13 -6.87 -5.59 4.61
C ALA A 13 -6.95 -6.59 3.44
N SER A 14 -5.86 -6.77 2.67
CA SER A 14 -5.77 -7.77 1.60
C SER A 14 -5.36 -9.18 2.07
N THR A 15 -5.24 -9.41 3.38
CA THR A 15 -4.79 -10.70 3.94
C THR A 15 -5.89 -11.37 4.77
N PRO A 16 -5.78 -12.69 5.04
CA PRO A 16 -6.68 -13.39 5.97
C PRO A 16 -6.69 -12.80 7.39
N TYR A 17 -5.68 -12.01 7.77
CA TYR A 17 -5.56 -11.40 9.09
C TYR A 17 -6.43 -10.15 9.27
N TRP A 18 -7.08 -9.65 8.21
CA TRP A 18 -7.93 -8.46 8.27
C TRP A 18 -8.97 -8.55 9.37
N HIS A 19 -9.67 -9.67 9.50
CA HIS A 19 -10.71 -9.86 10.51
C HIS A 19 -10.16 -9.72 11.94
N ALA A 20 -8.99 -10.32 12.20
CA ALA A 20 -8.36 -10.24 13.50
C ALA A 20 -7.90 -8.81 13.83
N LEU A 21 -7.31 -8.11 12.86
CA LEU A 21 -6.92 -6.71 13.02
C LEU A 21 -8.14 -5.83 13.27
N LYS A 22 -9.20 -5.97 12.47
CA LYS A 22 -10.44 -5.18 12.60
C LYS A 22 -11.09 -5.39 13.97
N ALA A 23 -11.19 -6.63 14.44
CA ALA A 23 -11.76 -6.94 15.74
C ALA A 23 -10.99 -6.26 16.87
N GLY A 24 -9.65 -6.35 16.86
CA GLY A 24 -8.80 -5.68 17.85
C GLY A 24 -8.87 -4.16 17.78
N TYR A 25 -8.74 -3.58 16.58
CA TYR A 25 -8.75 -2.12 16.39
C TYR A 25 -10.09 -1.50 16.81
N SER A 26 -11.20 -2.20 16.52
CA SER A 26 -12.57 -1.75 16.85
C SER A 26 -12.83 -1.63 18.35
N THR A 27 -12.01 -2.25 19.21
CA THR A 27 -12.11 -2.06 20.67
C THR A 27 -11.70 -0.66 21.12
N HIS A 28 -10.89 0.04 20.32
CA HIS A 28 -10.40 1.39 20.62
C HIS A 28 -11.05 2.44 19.72
N ARG A 29 -11.30 2.12 18.45
CA ARG A 29 -11.88 3.04 17.48
C ARG A 29 -12.76 2.29 16.47
N PRO A 30 -14.04 2.65 16.31
CA PRO A 30 -14.90 2.03 15.30
C PRO A 30 -14.32 2.15 13.90
N ILE A 31 -14.48 1.09 13.09
CA ILE A 31 -14.26 1.10 11.65
C ILE A 31 -15.64 0.94 11.02
N THR A 32 -16.12 1.98 10.35
CA THR A 32 -17.43 1.98 9.67
C THR A 32 -17.36 1.28 8.31
N ALA A 33 -18.52 0.98 7.73
CA ALA A 33 -18.58 0.48 6.36
C ALA A 33 -18.01 1.48 5.33
N GLU A 34 -18.13 2.79 5.59
CA GLU A 34 -17.55 3.84 4.76
C GLU A 34 -16.02 3.83 4.84
N ASP A 35 -15.46 3.63 6.03
CA ASP A 35 -14.01 3.48 6.21
C ASP A 35 -13.48 2.26 5.44
N GLU A 36 -14.22 1.16 5.44
CA GLU A 36 -13.88 -0.05 4.68
C GLU A 36 -13.95 0.18 3.17
N ALA A 37 -14.98 0.88 2.71
CA ALA A 37 -15.13 1.24 1.30
C ALA A 37 -14.00 2.17 0.81
N ALA A 38 -13.35 2.91 1.71
CA ALA A 38 -12.21 3.76 1.41
C ALA A 38 -10.89 2.97 1.22
N ILE A 39 -10.78 1.73 1.70
CA ILE A 39 -9.54 0.95 1.72
C ILE A 39 -8.87 0.83 0.33
N PRO A 40 -9.59 0.51 -0.77
CA PRO A 40 -8.97 0.41 -2.09
C PRO A 40 -8.34 1.73 -2.55
N TYR A 41 -9.02 2.86 -2.30
CA TYR A 41 -8.53 4.20 -2.65
C TYR A 41 -7.31 4.61 -1.81
N LEU A 42 -7.31 4.29 -0.51
CA LEU A 42 -6.14 4.46 0.35
C LEU A 42 -4.97 3.58 -0.11
N GLY A 43 -5.26 2.40 -0.65
CA GLY A 43 -4.31 1.55 -1.35
C GLY A 43 -3.63 2.30 -2.50
N VAL A 44 -4.40 2.85 -3.42
CA VAL A 44 -3.90 3.66 -4.55
C VAL A 44 -3.03 4.83 -4.07
N ALA A 45 -3.49 5.60 -3.09
CA ALA A 45 -2.73 6.71 -2.53
C ALA A 45 -1.38 6.26 -1.94
N GLY A 46 -1.38 5.13 -1.22
CA GLY A 46 -0.16 4.51 -0.67
C GLY A 46 0.84 4.12 -1.76
N ARG A 47 0.37 3.55 -2.88
CA ARG A 47 1.22 3.17 -4.02
C ARG A 47 1.84 4.38 -4.71
N ILE A 48 1.08 5.46 -4.90
CA ILE A 48 1.59 6.72 -5.46
C ILE A 48 2.68 7.31 -4.55
N SER A 49 2.45 7.29 -3.24
CA SER A 49 3.46 7.72 -2.26
C SER A 49 4.72 6.85 -2.33
N ASN A 50 4.58 5.53 -2.46
CA ASN A 50 5.72 4.62 -2.55
C ASN A 50 6.50 4.82 -3.87
N LEU A 51 5.81 5.06 -4.98
CA LEU A 51 6.45 5.44 -6.25
C LEU A 51 7.26 6.72 -6.11
N ARG A 52 6.68 7.76 -5.50
CA ARG A 52 7.39 9.01 -5.23
C ARG A 52 8.64 8.75 -4.40
N PHE A 53 8.52 7.96 -3.33
CA PHE A 53 9.67 7.64 -2.49
C PHE A 53 10.79 6.95 -3.29
N HIS A 54 10.48 5.93 -4.07
CA HIS A 54 11.48 5.17 -4.82
C HIS A 54 12.06 5.91 -6.04
N LEU A 55 11.31 6.82 -6.65
CA LEU A 55 11.73 7.56 -7.85
C LEU A 55 12.35 8.92 -7.55
N VAL A 56 11.96 9.55 -6.44
CA VAL A 56 12.35 10.93 -6.09
C VAL A 56 13.11 10.95 -4.77
N ASP A 57 12.47 10.56 -3.67
CA ASP A 57 13.00 10.86 -2.34
C ASP A 57 14.24 9.99 -1.98
N LYS A 58 14.18 8.68 -2.20
CA LYS A 58 15.29 7.75 -1.95
C LYS A 58 16.51 8.06 -2.84
N PRO A 59 16.35 8.36 -4.15
CA PRO A 59 17.47 8.80 -4.96
C PRO A 59 18.21 10.04 -4.48
N LEU A 60 17.53 10.99 -3.83
CA LEU A 60 18.18 12.19 -3.27
C LEU A 60 19.17 11.85 -2.14
N ILE A 61 18.93 10.77 -1.38
CA ILE A 61 19.75 10.41 -0.22
C ILE A 61 20.67 9.20 -0.45
N ARG A 62 20.34 8.32 -1.40
CA ARG A 62 21.07 7.06 -1.64
C ARG A 62 21.47 6.82 -3.10
N GLY A 63 21.21 7.78 -3.99
CA GLY A 63 21.50 7.64 -5.42
C GLY A 63 20.55 6.67 -6.13
N THR A 64 20.88 6.28 -7.36
CA THR A 64 19.95 5.58 -8.26
C THR A 64 19.75 4.09 -7.98
N GLU A 65 20.30 3.56 -6.87
CA GLU A 65 20.15 2.15 -6.46
C GLU A 65 18.68 1.70 -6.44
N SER A 66 17.76 2.59 -6.04
CA SER A 66 16.33 2.27 -5.93
C SER A 66 15.68 1.90 -7.26
N ARG A 67 16.29 2.25 -8.41
CA ARG A 67 15.75 1.98 -9.74
C ARG A 67 15.86 0.52 -10.14
N THR A 68 16.82 -0.22 -9.59
CA THR A 68 17.05 -1.63 -9.94
C THR A 68 16.45 -2.61 -8.93
N GLU A 69 15.84 -2.11 -7.86
CA GLU A 69 15.21 -2.92 -6.80
C GLU A 69 13.83 -3.50 -7.21
N GLY A 70 13.28 -3.08 -8.35
CA GLY A 70 11.98 -3.55 -8.86
C GLY A 70 10.75 -2.95 -8.16
N TRP A 71 10.95 -2.04 -7.20
CA TRP A 71 9.85 -1.38 -6.49
C TRP A 71 8.93 -0.57 -7.39
N ALA A 72 9.51 0.25 -8.28
CA ALA A 72 8.72 1.08 -9.17
C ALA A 72 7.84 0.25 -10.13
N ASP A 73 8.39 -0.82 -10.71
CA ASP A 73 7.65 -1.71 -11.60
C ASP A 73 6.51 -2.42 -10.88
N ARG A 74 6.74 -2.86 -9.64
CA ARG A 74 5.72 -3.48 -8.78
C ARG A 74 4.57 -2.53 -8.50
N GLU A 75 4.86 -1.29 -8.11
CA GLU A 75 3.82 -0.31 -7.80
C GLU A 75 3.05 0.12 -9.06
N LEU A 76 3.73 0.32 -10.20
CA LEU A 76 3.08 0.63 -11.47
C LEU A 76 2.15 -0.51 -11.93
N THR A 77 2.59 -1.76 -11.80
CA THR A 77 1.76 -2.93 -12.13
C THR A 77 0.51 -2.99 -11.26
N ALA A 78 0.67 -2.80 -9.96
CA ALA A 78 -0.46 -2.85 -9.04
C ALA A 78 -1.40 -1.64 -9.18
N LEU A 79 -0.90 -0.48 -9.61
CA LEU A 79 -1.76 0.67 -9.96
C LEU A 79 -2.58 0.41 -11.22
N ARG A 80 -2.04 -0.27 -12.23
CA ARG A 80 -2.81 -0.69 -13.42
C ARG A 80 -3.94 -1.64 -13.02
N GLN A 81 -3.62 -2.65 -12.20
CA GLN A 81 -4.63 -3.57 -11.68
C GLN A 81 -5.71 -2.82 -10.88
N ALA A 82 -5.32 -1.89 -10.00
CA ALA A 82 -6.29 -1.11 -9.24
C ALA A 82 -7.18 -0.22 -10.13
N ALA A 83 -6.67 0.25 -11.27
CA ALA A 83 -7.49 0.98 -12.24
C ALA A 83 -8.54 0.06 -12.86
N ASP A 84 -8.17 -1.17 -13.24
CA ASP A 84 -9.11 -2.17 -13.79
C ASP A 84 -10.20 -2.60 -12.76
N GLU A 85 -9.90 -2.51 -11.46
CA GLU A 85 -10.82 -2.88 -10.39
C GLU A 85 -11.75 -1.74 -9.94
N LEU A 86 -11.34 -0.48 -10.11
CA LEU A 86 -12.04 0.69 -9.53
C LEU A 86 -12.72 1.61 -10.55
N LEU A 87 -12.41 1.47 -11.85
CA LEU A 87 -12.90 2.34 -12.94
C LEU A 87 -13.62 1.51 -14.00
#